data_AF-A0A939NHV0-F1
#
_entry.id   AF-A0A939NHV0-F1
#
_cell.length_a   1.000
_cell.length_b   1.000
_cell.length_c   1.000
_cell.angle_alpha   90.00
_cell.angle_beta   90.00
_cell.angle_gamma   90.00
#
_symmetry.space_group_name_H-M   'P 1'
#
loop_
_entity.id
_entity.type
_entity.pdbx_description
1 polymer ?
#
loop_
_entity_poly.entity_id
_entity_poly.type
_entity_poly.pdbx_seq_one_letter_code
_entity_poly.pdbx_strand_id
1 'polypeptide(L)'
;MVKALLNKGCKVTILSRDLYKYNQIELFKNNKNVQVIECDLLNIEDLTLLESKLSNDIDGFIHCAGLSYIVNMSSISIEQMNEIIKLIQLIFLFY
;
A
#
# COMPACT_ATOMS: atom_id res chain seq x y z
N MET A 1 -5.33 -4.46 10.58
CA MET A 1 -5.75 -5.40 9.51
C MET A 1 -4.71 -6.48 9.23
N VAL A 2 -3.51 -6.15 8.72
CA VAL A 2 -2.46 -7.15 8.41
C VAL A 2 -2.16 -8.09 9.58
N LYS A 3 -2.06 -7.56 10.82
CA LYS A 3 -1.91 -8.38 12.05
C LYS A 3 -2.96 -9.48 12.20
N ALA A 4 -4.23 -9.18 11.88
CA ALA A 4 -5.31 -10.15 12.00
C ALA A 4 -5.22 -11.25 10.92
N LEU A 5 -4.78 -10.92 9.70
CA LEU A 5 -4.54 -11.90 8.64
C LEU A 5 -3.36 -12.82 9.00
N LEU A 6 -2.26 -12.25 9.48
CA LEU A 6 -1.10 -13.02 9.92
C LEU A 6 -1.45 -13.97 11.08
N ASN A 7 -2.26 -13.52 12.04
CA ASN A 7 -2.74 -14.36 13.14
C ASN A 7 -3.63 -15.53 12.66
N LYS A 8 -4.24 -15.43 11.48
CA LYS A 8 -5.00 -16.52 10.84
C LYS A 8 -4.12 -17.45 9.98
N GLY A 9 -2.80 -17.21 9.95
CA GLY A 9 -1.86 -18.00 9.14
C GLY A 9 -1.81 -17.61 7.67
N CYS A 10 -2.46 -16.51 7.27
CA CYS A 10 -2.40 -16.02 5.89
C CYS A 10 -0.97 -15.55 5.54
N LYS A 11 -0.57 -15.76 4.29
CA LYS A 11 0.59 -15.07 3.70
C LYS A 11 0.13 -13.68 3.22
N VAL A 12 0.97 -12.67 3.42
CA VAL A 12 0.66 -11.29 3.05
C VAL A 12 1.83 -10.70 2.28
N THR A 13 1.53 -10.20 1.08
CA THR A 13 2.45 -9.37 0.31
C THR A 13 2.09 -7.91 0.52
N ILE A 14 3.05 -7.11 0.98
CA ILE A 14 2.90 -5.68 1.23
C ILE A 14 3.58 -4.92 0.11
N LEU A 15 2.82 -4.05 -0.57
CA LEU A 15 3.37 -3.09 -1.52
C LEU A 15 3.70 -1.80 -0.76
N SER A 16 4.96 -1.37 -0.78
CA SER A 16 5.38 -0.15 -0.09
C SER A 16 6.29 0.69 -0.97
N ARG A 17 6.12 2.01 -0.92
CA ARG A 17 7.04 2.99 -1.53
C ARG A 17 8.26 3.28 -0.68
N ASP A 18 8.14 3.03 0.62
CA ASP A 18 9.12 3.44 1.62
C ASP A 18 9.50 2.19 2.42
N LEU A 19 10.57 1.53 1.98
CA LEU A 19 11.10 0.35 2.66
C LEU A 19 11.70 0.72 4.04
N TYR A 20 12.16 1.95 4.21
CA TYR A 20 12.69 2.43 5.49
C TYR A 20 11.60 2.44 6.56
N LYS A 21 10.43 3.03 6.27
CA LYS A 21 9.27 2.98 7.18
C LYS A 21 8.77 1.55 7.41
N TYR A 22 8.72 0.73 6.36
CA TYR A 22 8.36 -0.68 6.50
C TYR A 22 9.27 -1.40 7.50
N ASN A 23 10.59 -1.21 7.40
CA ASN A 23 11.58 -1.87 8.26
C ASN A 23 11.49 -1.46 9.75
N GLN A 24 10.82 -0.36 10.07
CA GLN A 24 10.56 0.06 11.45
C GLN A 24 9.39 -0.70 12.10
N ILE A 25 8.56 -1.39 11.32
CA ILE A 25 7.37 -2.08 11.83
C ILE A 25 7.76 -3.47 12.37
N GLU A 26 7.87 -3.57 13.69
CA GLU A 26 8.24 -4.81 14.42
C GLU A 26 7.41 -6.04 13.99
N LEU A 27 6.12 -5.86 13.70
CA LEU A 27 5.21 -6.94 13.28
C LEU A 27 5.71 -7.71 12.03
N PHE A 28 6.47 -7.05 11.17
CA PHE A 28 6.93 -7.61 9.90
C PHE A 28 8.34 -8.20 9.99
N LYS A 29 9.11 -7.82 11.01
CA LYS A 29 10.48 -8.32 11.20
C LYS A 29 10.47 -9.83 11.42
N ASN A 30 11.28 -10.54 10.64
CA ASN A 30 11.47 -12.00 10.71
C ASN A 30 10.19 -12.83 10.52
N ASN A 31 9.09 -12.25 10.01
CA ASN A 31 7.86 -12.99 9.77
C ASN A 31 7.89 -13.64 8.38
N LYS A 32 8.08 -14.96 8.31
CA LYS A 32 8.13 -15.74 7.06
C LYS A 32 6.86 -15.67 6.21
N ASN A 33 5.73 -15.25 6.79
CA ASN A 33 4.46 -15.10 6.08
C ASN A 33 4.28 -13.67 5.52
N VAL A 34 5.26 -12.79 5.70
CA VAL A 34 5.26 -11.43 5.16
C VAL A 34 6.31 -11.33 4.07
N GLN A 35 5.87 -10.91 2.89
CA GLN A 35 6.73 -10.46 1.81
C GLN A 35 6.51 -8.96 1.63
N VAL A 36 7.57 -8.21 1.35
CA VAL A 36 7.47 -6.81 0.92
C VAL A 36 7.96 -6.68 -0.51
N ILE A 37 7.25 -5.89 -1.30
CA ILE A 37 7.65 -5.49 -2.64
C ILE A 37 7.69 -3.96 -2.66
N GLU A 38 8.84 -3.41 -3.05
CA GLU A 38 8.94 -1.99 -3.34
C GLU A 38 8.15 -1.67 -4.61
N CYS A 39 7.16 -0.79 -4.47
CA CYS A 39 6.23 -0.42 -5.54
C CYS A 39 5.53 0.90 -5.19
N ASP A 40 5.63 1.88 -6.09
CA ASP A 40 4.72 3.02 -6.16
C ASP A 40 3.54 2.70 -7.08
N LEU A 41 2.33 2.63 -6.50
CA LEU A 41 1.10 2.41 -7.25
C LEU A 41 0.78 3.54 -8.25
N LEU A 42 1.41 4.70 -8.11
CA LEU A 42 1.33 5.81 -9.07
C LEU A 42 2.38 5.71 -10.18
N ASN A 43 3.38 4.84 -10.03
CA ASN A 43 4.40 4.63 -11.04
C ASN A 43 4.00 3.44 -11.93
N ILE A 44 3.73 3.72 -13.20
CA ILE A 44 3.32 2.69 -14.15
C ILE A 44 4.40 1.64 -14.40
N GLU A 45 5.68 2.01 -14.32
CA GLU A 45 6.80 1.08 -14.49
C GLU A 45 6.81 0.06 -13.34
N ASP A 46 6.61 0.52 -12.11
CA ASP A 46 6.51 -0.36 -10.93
C ASP A 46 5.34 -1.34 -11.05
N LEU A 47 4.19 -0.87 -11.55
CA LEU A 47 3.03 -1.71 -11.79
C LEU A 47 3.29 -2.77 -12.87
N THR A 48 3.95 -2.41 -13.97
CA THR A 48 4.27 -3.37 -15.05
C THR A 48 5.24 -4.46 -14.60
N LEU A 49 6.13 -4.15 -13.66
CA LEU A 49 7.07 -5.12 -13.10
C LEU A 49 6.46 -5.98 -11.98
N LEU A 50 5.29 -5.61 -11.47
CA LEU A 50 4.69 -6.25 -10.30
C LEU A 50 4.32 -7.72 -10.56
N GLU A 51 3.82 -8.04 -11.76
CA GLU A 51 3.48 -9.41 -12.16
C GLU A 51 4.67 -10.36 -12.00
N SER A 52 5.87 -9.92 -12.41
CA SER A 52 7.10 -10.72 -12.28
C SER A 52 7.56 -10.92 -10.82
N LYS A 53 7.11 -10.06 -9.89
CA LYS A 53 7.50 -10.08 -8.47
C LYS A 53 6.50 -10.87 -7.61
N LEU A 54 5.29 -11.10 -8.13
CA LEU A 54 4.24 -11.88 -7.49
C LEU A 54 4.38 -13.34 -7.90
N SER A 55 4.82 -14.17 -6.97
CA SER A 55 5.18 -15.57 -7.24
C SER A 55 4.07 -16.58 -6.99
N ASN A 56 2.89 -16.14 -6.54
CA ASN A 56 1.78 -17.01 -6.15
C ASN A 56 0.44 -16.41 -6.56
N ASP A 57 -0.57 -17.27 -6.70
CA ASP A 57 -1.96 -16.87 -6.86
C ASP A 57 -2.41 -15.97 -5.68
N ILE A 58 -3.24 -14.98 -5.99
CA ILE A 58 -3.71 -13.98 -5.02
C ILE A 58 -5.15 -14.34 -4.62
N ASP A 59 -5.32 -14.89 -3.42
CA ASP A 59 -6.65 -15.23 -2.89
C ASP A 59 -7.49 -13.99 -2.51
N GLY A 60 -6.85 -12.84 -2.34
CA GLY A 60 -7.54 -11.60 -2.00
C GLY A 60 -6.66 -10.36 -2.13
N PHE A 61 -7.28 -9.26 -2.53
CA PHE A 61 -6.64 -7.97 -2.68
C PHE A 61 -7.22 -6.96 -1.69
N ILE A 62 -6.36 -6.21 -1.01
CA ILE A 62 -6.79 -5.13 -0.12
C ILE A 62 -6.12 -3.82 -0.51
N HIS A 63 -6.90 -2.89 -1.04
CA HIS A 63 -6.44 -1.55 -1.36
C HIS A 63 -6.42 -0.68 -0.09
N CYS A 64 -5.26 -0.56 0.54
CA CYS A 64 -5.06 0.24 1.76
C CYS A 64 -4.09 1.41 1.55
N ALA A 65 -3.82 1.79 0.29
CA ALA A 65 -2.99 2.94 -0.06
C ALA A 65 -3.77 4.25 0.16
N GLY A 66 -4.10 4.57 1.41
CA GLY A 66 -4.67 5.85 1.79
C GLY A 66 -3.56 6.78 2.27
N LEU A 67 -3.43 7.96 1.68
CA LEU A 67 -2.68 9.07 2.26
C LEU A 67 -3.64 9.91 3.12
N SER A 68 -3.33 10.03 4.40
CA SER A 68 -4.03 10.93 5.32
C SER A 68 -3.14 12.14 5.59
N TYR A 69 -3.45 13.27 4.97
CA TYR A 69 -2.82 14.54 5.32
C TYR A 69 -3.68 15.26 6.36
N ILE A 70 -3.07 15.59 7.50
CA ILE A 70 -3.68 16.48 8.49
C ILE A 70 -2.99 17.83 8.34
N VAL A 71 -3.51 18.66 7.45
CA VAL A 71 -3.05 20.03 7.20
C VAL A 71 -4.24 20.97 7.15
N ASN A 72 -4.05 22.25 7.47
CA ASN A 72 -5.11 23.25 7.34
C ASN A 72 -5.44 23.42 5.84
N MET A 73 -6.71 23.40 5.46
CA MET A 73 -7.16 23.48 4.07
C MET A 73 -6.64 24.73 3.34
N SER A 74 -6.41 25.82 4.07
CA SER A 74 -5.85 27.06 3.54
C SER A 74 -4.33 27.01 3.26
N SER A 75 -3.67 25.91 3.61
CA SER A 75 -2.20 25.75 3.52
C SER A 75 -1.75 24.63 2.59
N ILE A 76 -2.70 23.88 2.02
CA ILE A 76 -2.38 22.80 1.09
C ILE A 76 -2.08 23.35 -0.30
N SER A 77 -0.96 22.96 -0.90
CA SER A 77 -0.66 23.36 -2.28
C SER A 77 -1.52 22.60 -3.29
N ILE A 78 -1.66 23.15 -4.49
CA ILE A 78 -2.36 22.47 -5.59
C ILE A 78 -1.64 21.16 -5.95
N GLU A 79 -0.30 21.09 -5.87
CA GLU A 79 0.41 19.82 -6.10
C GLU A 79 0.04 18.76 -5.05
N GLN A 80 0.04 19.13 -3.77
CA GLN A 80 -0.32 18.22 -2.68
C GLN A 80 -1.78 17.74 -2.80
N MET A 81 -2.69 18.64 -3.20
CA MET A 81 -4.08 18.29 -3.50
C MET A 81 -4.19 17.26 -4.64
N ASN A 82 -3.42 17.45 -5.72
CA ASN A 82 -3.41 16.54 -6.86
C ASN A 82 -2.81 15.17 -6.52
N GLU A 83 -1.79 15.10 -5.67
CA GLU A 83 -1.23 13.84 -5.17
C GLU A 83 -2.27 13.07 -4.34
N ILE A 84 -2.97 13.75 -3.43
CA ILE A 84 -4.05 13.16 -2.63
C ILE A 84 -5.13 12.57 -3.53
N ILE A 85 -5.59 13.33 -4.53
CA ILE A 85 -6.65 12.89 -5.46
C ILE A 85 -6.21 11.67 -6.26
N LYS A 86 -4.95 11.63 -6.75
CA LYS A 86 -4.41 10.49 -7.51
C LYS A 86 -4.34 9.21 -6.68
N LEU A 87 -4.03 9.30 -5.38
CA LEU A 87 -3.97 8.14 -4.49
C LEU A 87 -5.33 7.64 -4.01
N ILE A 88 -6.31 8.54 -3.89
CA ILE A 88 -7.67 8.22 -3.40
C ILE A 88 -8.60 7.74 -4.53
N GLN A 89 -8.18 7.75 -5.79
CA GLN A 89 -9.02 7.63 -7.00
C GLN A 89 -9.73 6.26 -7.25
N LEU A 90 -10.12 5.54 -6.19
CA LEU A 90 -11.02 4.39 -6.20
C LEU A 90 -12.03 4.47 -5.03
N ILE A 91 -12.87 5.51 -5.00
CA ILE A 91 -14.13 5.52 -4.26
C ILE A 91 -15.24 5.92 -5.24
N PHE A 92 -15.93 4.91 -5.81
CA PHE A 92 -17.29 5.09 -6.31
C PHE A 92 -18.25 4.45 -5.30
N LEU A 93 -18.97 5.30 -4.57
CA LEU A 93 -20.16 4.91 -3.82
C LEU A 93 -21.33 4.82 -4.82
N PHE A 94 -21.87 3.63 -5.01
CA PHE A 94 -23.22 3.46 -5.54
C PHE A 94 -24.10 3.01 -4.37
N TYR A 95 -25.21 3.74 -4.16
CA TYR A 95 -26.29 3.37 -3.25
C TYR A 95 -27.06 2.16 -3.78
#